data_AF-A0A418YR06-F1
#
_entry.id   AF-A0A418YR06-F1
#
_cell.length_a   1.000
_cell.length_b   1.000
_cell.length_c   1.000
_cell.angle_alpha   90.00
_cell.angle_beta   90.00
_cell.angle_gamma   90.00
#
_symmetry.space_group_name_H-M   'P 1'
#
loop_
_entity.id
_entity.type
_entity.pdbx_description
1 polymer ?
#
loop_
_entity_poly.entity_id
_entity_poly.type
_entity_poly.pdbx_seq_one_letter_code
_entity_poly.pdbx_strand_id
1 'polypeptide(L)' 'MDAETIRAVAKIARSRAERGGGSAAQGDGMSRLGASRALHQLATDLEVTAAEFERTTRKRARAPRA' A
#
# COMPACT_ATOMS: atom_id res chain seq x y z
N MET A 1 -1.28 2.53 13.75
CA MET A 1 -1.62 1.66 12.61
C MET A 1 -0.70 0.45 12.68
N ASP A 2 -1.24 -0.76 12.63
CA ASP A 2 -0.45 -2.00 12.64
C ASP A 2 -0.15 -2.51 11.22
N ALA A 3 0.71 -3.53 11.11
CA ALA A 3 1.11 -4.09 9.81
C ALA A 3 -0.07 -4.69 9.03
N GLU A 4 -1.07 -5.24 9.72
CA GLU A 4 -2.27 -5.79 9.08
C GLU A 4 -3.10 -4.68 8.42
N THR A 5 -3.30 -3.57 9.12
CA THR A 5 -3.97 -2.38 8.59
C THR A 5 -3.21 -1.82 7.38
N ILE A 6 -1.87 -1.74 7.45
CA ILE A 6 -1.05 -1.27 6.31
C ILE A 6 -1.24 -2.19 5.09
N ARG A 7 -1.25 -3.51 5.29
CA ARG A 7 -1.53 -4.48 4.21
C ARG A 7 -2.94 -4.34 3.65
N ALA A 8 -3.94 -4.07 4.49
CA ALA A 8 -5.31 -3.85 4.04
C ALA A 8 -5.39 -2.61 3.12
N VAL A 9 -4.70 -1.52 3.47
CA VAL A 9 -4.61 -0.32 2.62
C VAL A 9 -3.88 -0.62 1.31
N ALA A 10 -2.79 -1.40 1.34
CA ALA A 10 -2.09 -1.83 0.13
C ALA A 10 -3.01 -2.62 -0.83
N LYS A 11 -3.81 -3.54 -0.30
CA LYS A 11 -4.82 -4.29 -1.08
C LYS A 11 -5.87 -3.38 -1.70
N ILE A 12 -6.35 -2.37 -0.95
CA ILE A 12 -7.30 -1.38 -1.47
C ILE A 12 -6.67 -0.58 -2.61
N ALA A 13 -5.43 -0.10 -2.44
CA ALA A 13 -4.72 0.66 -3.46
C ALA A 13 -4.54 -0.15 -4.74
N ARG A 14 -4.07 -1.40 -4.64
CA ARG A 14 -3.93 -2.33 -5.79
C ARG A 14 -5.28 -2.57 -6.47
N SER A 15 -6.31 -2.84 -5.70
CA SER A 15 -7.64 -3.09 -6.26
C SER A 15 -8.24 -1.85 -6.95
N ARG A 16 -7.91 -0.64 -6.48
CA ARG A 16 -8.28 0.61 -7.16
C ARG A 16 -7.48 0.82 -8.45
N ALA A 17 -6.21 0.43 -8.47
CA ALA A 17 -5.37 0.46 -9.67
C ALA A 17 -5.92 -0.45 -10.78
N GLU A 18 -6.35 -1.66 -10.41
CA GLU A 18 -6.89 -2.70 -11.30
C GLU A 18 -8.29 -2.37 -11.82
N ARG A 19 -9.17 -1.83 -10.95
CA ARG A 19 -10.52 -1.41 -11.35
C ARG A 19 -10.53 -0.21 -12.29
N GLY A 20 -9.36 0.38 -12.54
CA GLY A 20 -9.15 1.35 -13.62
C GLY A 20 -10.19 2.46 -13.64
N GLY A 21 -10.32 3.24 -12.56
CA GLY A 21 -11.17 4.43 -12.52
C GLY A 21 -12.63 4.14 -12.89
N GLY A 22 -13.28 3.24 -12.15
CA GLY A 22 -14.71 3.00 -12.29
C GLY A 22 -15.52 4.28 -12.03
N SER A 23 -16.04 4.84 -13.13
CA SER A 23 -17.07 5.88 -13.23
C SER A 23 -16.70 7.28 -12.70
N ALA A 24 -16.80 8.28 -13.58
CA ALA A 24 -16.91 9.73 -13.32
C ALA A 24 -15.68 10.67 -13.41
N ALA A 25 -14.50 10.25 -13.90
CA ALA A 25 -13.46 11.21 -14.29
C ALA A 25 -13.23 11.15 -15.81
N GLN A 26 -13.67 12.20 -16.53
CA GLN A 26 -13.33 12.49 -17.93
C GLN A 26 -11.83 12.81 -18.08
N GLY A 27 -10.94 11.94 -17.61
CA GLY A 27 -9.50 12.08 -17.78
C GLY A 27 -9.05 11.36 -19.05
N ASP A 28 -8.17 11.98 -19.82
CA ASP A 28 -7.42 11.35 -20.92
C ASP A 28 -6.75 10.03 -20.43
N GLY A 29 -6.58 9.09 -21.36
CA GLY A 29 -6.00 7.76 -21.13
C GLY A 29 -4.62 7.82 -20.46
N MET A 30 -3.79 8.82 -20.74
CA MET A 30 -2.49 8.98 -20.07
C MET A 30 -2.63 9.30 -18.58
N SER A 31 -3.56 10.18 -18.20
CA SER A 31 -3.85 10.48 -16.79
C SER A 31 -4.34 9.25 -16.04
N ARG A 32 -5.16 8.42 -16.69
CA ARG A 32 -5.64 7.15 -16.12
C ARG A 32 -4.53 6.13 -15.93
N LEU A 33 -3.63 5.99 -16.91
CA LEU A 33 -2.44 5.14 -16.80
C LEU A 33 -1.50 5.63 -15.69
N GLY A 34 -1.29 6.94 -15.59
CA GLY A 34 -0.51 7.58 -14.53
C GLY A 34 -1.09 7.29 -13.14
N ALA A 35 -2.40 7.45 -12.97
CA ALA A 35 -3.09 7.16 -11.71
C ALA A 35 -3.01 5.67 -11.32
N SER A 36 -3.22 4.76 -12.28
CA SER A 36 -3.09 3.32 -12.04
C SER A 36 -1.66 2.95 -11.62
N ARG A 37 -0.64 3.49 -12.31
CA ARG A 37 0.77 3.29 -11.95
C ARG A 37 1.10 3.83 -10.56
N ALA A 38 0.61 5.02 -10.21
CA ALA A 38 0.83 5.62 -8.89
C ALA A 38 0.21 4.76 -7.78
N LEU A 39 -0.99 4.22 -7.99
CA LEU A 39 -1.64 3.33 -7.03
C LEU A 39 -0.91 1.98 -6.88
N HIS A 40 -0.35 1.42 -7.96
CA HIS A 40 0.51 0.24 -7.89
C HIS A 40 1.81 0.50 -7.11
N GLN A 41 2.45 1.64 -7.35
CA GLN A 41 3.64 2.04 -6.60
C GLN A 41 3.32 2.18 -5.11
N LEU A 42 2.24 2.91 -4.79
CA LEU A 42 1.79 3.08 -3.41
C LEU A 42 1.51 1.75 -2.71
N ALA A 43 0.84 0.81 -3.39
CA ALA A 43 0.60 -0.52 -2.83
C ALA A 43 1.91 -1.26 -2.49
N THR A 44 2.92 -1.14 -3.36
CA THR A 44 4.24 -1.75 -3.17
C THR A 44 4.96 -1.12 -1.96
N ASP A 45 4.95 0.21 -1.86
CA ASP A 45 5.60 0.92 -0.77
C ASP A 45 4.96 0.58 0.59
N LEU A 46 3.64 0.41 0.62
CA LEU A 46 2.91 -0.02 1.82
C LEU A 46 3.24 -1.48 2.21
N GLU A 47 3.39 -2.38 1.25
CA GLU A 47 3.82 -3.76 1.53
C GLU A 47 5.22 -3.81 2.17
N VAL A 48 6.16 -3.02 1.63
CA VAL A 48 7.50 -2.87 2.22
C VAL A 48 7.42 -2.29 3.63
N THR A 49 6.62 -1.24 3.80
CA THR A 49 6.42 -0.58 5.10
C THR A 49 5.84 -1.54 6.14
N ALA A 50 4.86 -2.37 5.77
CA ALA A 50 4.30 -3.38 6.67
C ALA A 50 5.35 -4.42 7.08
N ALA A 51 6.19 -4.86 6.14
CA ALA A 51 7.26 -5.83 6.41
C ALA A 51 8.35 -5.25 7.34
N GLU A 52 8.67 -3.96 7.22
CA GLU A 52 9.57 -3.27 8.15
C GLU A 52 8.93 -3.07 9.53
N PHE A 53 7.63 -2.75 9.58
CA PHE A 53 6.90 -2.62 10.84
C PHE A 53 6.91 -3.94 11.63
N GLU A 54 6.68 -5.09 10.98
CA GLU A 54 6.79 -6.40 11.63
C GLU A 54 8.22 -6.78 12.05
N ARG A 55 9.23 -6.35 11.30
CA ARG A 55 10.63 -6.58 11.67
C ARG A 55 11.00 -5.77 12.91
N THR A 56 10.63 -4.51 12.96
CA THR A 56 10.93 -3.61 14.09
C THR A 56 10.18 -4.02 15.36
N THR A 57 8.90 -4.39 15.26
CA THR A 57 8.14 -4.90 16.43
C THR A 57 8.71 -6.20 16.96
N ARG A 58 9.08 -7.15 16.10
CA ARG A 58 9.76 -8.39 16.52
C ARG A 58 11.11 -8.12 17.19
N LYS A 59 11.92 -7.19 16.66
CA LYS A 59 13.19 -6.79 17.29
C LYS A 59 12.97 -6.23 18.70
N ARG A 60 11.96 -5.36 18.88
CA ARG A 60 11.61 -4.80 20.21
C ARG A 60 11.12 -5.88 21.17
N ALA A 61 10.30 -6.82 20.72
CA ALA A 61 9.82 -7.92 21.55
C ALA A 61 10.94 -8.86 22.02
N ARG A 62 12.02 -8.96 21.24
CA ARG A 62 13.21 -9.79 21.56
C ARG A 62 14.28 -9.05 22.36
N ALA A 63 14.16 -7.74 22.57
CA ALA A 63 15.10 -7.02 23.41
C ALA A 63 14.87 -7.44 24.88
N PRO A 64 15.91 -7.90 25.60
CA PRO A 64 15.77 -8.20 27.01
C PRO A 64 15.34 -6.93 27.75
N ARG A 65 14.31 -7.04 28.59
CA ARG A 65 14.02 -6.02 29.59
C ARG A 65 15.20 -6.04 30.57
N ALA A 66 16.09 -5.06 30.44
CA ALA A 66 17.13 -4.78 31.42
C ALA A 66 16.52 -4.26 32.73
#